data_AF-A0A1A8W629-F1
#
_entry.id   AF-A0A1A8W629-F1
#
_cell.length_a   1.000
_cell.length_b   1.000
_cell.length_c   1.000
_cell.angle_alpha   90.00
_cell.angle_beta   90.00
_cell.angle_gamma   90.00
#
_symmetry.space_group_name_H-M   'P 1'
#
loop_
_entity.id
_entity.type
_entity.pdbx_description
1 polymer ?
#
loop_
_entity_poly.entity_id
_entity_poly.type
_entity_poly.pdbx_seq_one_letter_code
_entity_poly.pdbx_strand_id
1 'polypeptide(L)'
;IKKKEEIENEIFDLFAELNAPDELMNYPILYASAKNGWCTDNFEDAKQNKCEQDNVLIIFKKIIEYFDSPISSSNTMLEKYYSTNPELEQTNSLTTQETNLADKKKQLQAQIINEPFSMLVSLIDNQEGVGVIITGKIYSGCIKKGDSIIVKGEDNKTKGTAIVKNIFYMKGRKIENVNSASVGDIVNISIAKGIVPSVNDTILSDEKLDSLKARPIDPPVLCLKISQNTSPLTGKDGKHITLSSIGNRLKKEAAINVAIEISESEKKDSYEVKGRGELQLGILIEKLRREGYEMTISSPNVIYKNDENGNLLEPIEEFHITIPSLISSNVIEKLNTRKADIIDIINDNDNTFIKCVCPSK
;
A
#
# COMPACT_ATOMS: atom_id res chain seq x y z
N ILE A 1 -3.69 -2.30 31.42
CA ILE A 1 -4.57 -2.67 30.29
C ILE A 1 -5.67 -1.61 30.30
N LYS A 2 -5.82 -0.83 29.22
CA LYS A 2 -6.86 0.20 29.12
C LYS A 2 -8.25 -0.43 29.22
N LYS A 3 -9.24 0.30 29.71
CA LYS A 3 -10.63 -0.16 29.75
C LYS A 3 -11.22 -0.17 28.34
N LYS A 4 -12.30 -0.94 28.13
CA LYS A 4 -13.04 -0.98 26.87
C LYS A 4 -13.43 0.43 26.40
N GLU A 5 -14.08 1.19 27.27
CA GLU A 5 -14.60 2.53 26.98
C GLU A 5 -13.47 3.49 26.55
N GLU A 6 -12.30 3.39 27.19
CA GLU A 6 -11.13 4.19 26.83
C GLU A 6 -10.65 3.87 25.41
N ILE A 7 -10.60 2.58 25.03
CA ILE A 7 -10.20 2.15 23.69
C ILE A 7 -11.24 2.57 22.64
N GLU A 8 -12.52 2.43 22.94
CA GLU A 8 -13.60 2.82 22.02
C GLU A 8 -13.61 4.33 21.77
N ASN A 9 -13.39 5.13 22.81
CA ASN A 9 -13.23 6.58 22.68
C ASN A 9 -12.00 6.94 21.84
N GLU A 10 -10.85 6.31 22.08
CA GLU A 10 -9.63 6.57 21.28
C GLU A 10 -9.82 6.23 19.79
N ILE A 11 -10.54 5.15 19.47
CA ILE A 11 -10.87 4.81 18.08
C ILE A 11 -11.82 5.85 17.47
N PHE A 12 -12.81 6.30 18.24
CA PHE A 12 -13.76 7.32 17.79
C PHE A 12 -13.07 8.66 17.55
N ASP A 13 -12.25 9.11 18.50
CA ASP A 13 -11.48 10.35 18.39
C ASP A 13 -10.54 10.32 17.18
N LEU A 14 -9.89 9.17 16.92
CA LEU A 14 -9.08 8.98 15.72
C LEU A 14 -9.89 9.15 14.43
N PHE A 15 -11.10 8.58 14.35
CA PHE A 15 -11.96 8.75 13.17
C PHE A 15 -12.43 10.19 13.01
N ALA A 16 -12.73 10.88 14.11
CA ALA A 16 -13.09 12.29 14.11
C ALA A 16 -11.93 13.18 13.63
N GLU A 17 -10.71 12.95 14.13
CA GLU A 17 -9.50 13.67 13.71
C GLU A 17 -9.20 13.49 12.21
N LEU A 18 -9.46 12.30 11.68
CA LEU A 18 -9.26 11.98 10.26
C LEU A 18 -10.41 12.45 9.35
N ASN A 19 -11.42 13.14 9.89
CA ASN A 19 -12.65 13.52 9.18
C ASN A 19 -13.28 12.32 8.45
N ALA A 20 -13.32 11.16 9.11
CA ALA A 20 -13.92 9.97 8.51
C ALA A 20 -15.42 10.18 8.28
N PRO A 21 -15.98 9.78 7.12
CA PRO A 21 -17.41 9.87 6.87
C PRO A 21 -18.23 9.04 7.86
N ASP A 22 -19.43 9.52 8.18
CA ASP A 22 -20.32 8.93 9.21
C ASP A 22 -20.60 7.43 9.01
N GLU A 23 -20.63 6.97 7.76
CA GLU A 23 -20.82 5.56 7.41
C GLU A 23 -19.73 4.66 8.01
N LEU A 24 -18.50 5.18 8.15
CA LEU A 24 -17.39 4.47 8.77
C LEU A 24 -17.45 4.45 10.29
N MET A 25 -18.31 5.27 10.92
CA MET A 25 -18.49 5.26 12.38
C MET A 25 -19.30 4.05 12.86
N ASN A 26 -20.04 3.38 11.98
CA ASN A 26 -20.77 2.15 12.27
C ASN A 26 -19.91 0.90 12.03
N TYR A 27 -18.77 0.79 12.73
CA TYR A 27 -17.86 -0.34 12.60
C TYR A 27 -18.16 -1.46 13.62
N PRO A 28 -18.04 -2.75 13.24
CA PRO A 28 -18.13 -3.85 14.19
C PRO A 28 -16.85 -3.95 15.03
N ILE A 29 -17.01 -4.12 16.34
CA ILE A 29 -15.89 -4.34 17.27
C ILE A 29 -15.77 -5.83 17.57
N LEU A 30 -14.56 -6.37 17.42
CA LEU A 30 -14.23 -7.75 17.74
C LEU A 30 -13.10 -7.81 18.76
N TYR A 31 -13.25 -8.70 19.74
CA TYR A 31 -12.23 -9.01 20.74
C TYR A 31 -11.61 -10.36 20.39
N ALA A 32 -10.28 -10.45 20.43
CA ALA A 32 -9.59 -11.67 20.04
C ALA A 32 -8.29 -11.87 20.84
N SER A 33 -7.88 -13.14 20.94
CA SER A 33 -6.54 -13.52 21.40
C SER A 33 -5.90 -14.45 20.38
N ALA A 34 -4.96 -13.93 19.59
CA ALA A 34 -4.22 -14.74 18.62
C ALA A 34 -3.40 -15.85 19.30
N LYS A 35 -2.89 -15.58 20.51
CA LYS A 35 -2.13 -16.57 21.30
C LYS A 35 -3.01 -17.75 21.75
N ASN A 36 -4.25 -17.46 22.15
CA ASN A 36 -5.18 -18.45 22.68
C ASN A 36 -6.21 -18.93 21.63
N GLY A 37 -6.09 -18.47 20.38
CA GLY A 37 -6.87 -18.97 19.25
C GLY A 37 -8.36 -18.64 19.25
N TRP A 38 -8.83 -17.52 19.85
CA TRP A 38 -10.26 -17.20 19.91
C TRP A 38 -10.60 -15.78 19.45
N CYS A 39 -11.85 -15.57 19.00
CA CYS A 39 -12.44 -14.28 18.63
C CYS A 39 -13.93 -14.23 19.03
N THR A 40 -14.44 -13.07 19.46
CA THR A 40 -15.85 -12.83 19.82
C THR A 40 -16.27 -11.38 19.58
N ASP A 41 -17.55 -11.12 19.33
CA ASP A 41 -18.16 -9.78 19.31
C ASP A 41 -18.75 -9.37 20.68
N ASN A 42 -18.75 -10.27 21.67
CA ASN A 42 -19.22 -10.00 23.02
C ASN A 42 -18.05 -9.72 23.98
N PHE A 43 -18.00 -8.50 24.50
CA PHE A 43 -16.99 -8.08 25.47
C PHE A 43 -17.03 -8.87 26.79
N GLU A 44 -18.21 -9.23 27.30
CA GLU A 44 -18.32 -9.93 28.58
C GLU A 44 -17.74 -11.34 28.49
N ASP A 45 -17.92 -12.02 27.35
CA ASP A 45 -17.33 -13.34 27.12
C ASP A 45 -15.81 -13.24 27.03
N ALA A 46 -15.29 -12.20 26.37
CA ALA A 46 -13.85 -11.92 26.29
C ALA A 46 -13.24 -11.65 27.68
N LYS A 47 -13.91 -10.83 28.50
CA LYS A 47 -13.45 -10.45 29.84
C LYS A 47 -13.45 -11.63 30.80
N GLN A 48 -14.47 -12.49 30.72
CA GLN A 48 -14.64 -13.64 31.61
C GLN A 48 -13.90 -14.89 31.11
N ASN A 49 -13.17 -14.79 29.99
CA ASN A 49 -12.48 -15.90 29.32
C ASN A 49 -13.41 -17.09 29.04
N LYS A 50 -14.67 -16.78 28.71
CA LYS A 50 -15.73 -17.74 28.34
C LYS A 50 -15.76 -18.03 26.84
N CYS A 51 -14.85 -17.43 26.08
CA CYS A 51 -14.71 -17.69 24.66
C CYS A 51 -14.35 -19.15 24.41
N GLU A 52 -15.03 -19.78 23.45
CA GLU A 52 -14.62 -21.08 22.94
C GLU A 52 -13.20 -20.98 22.36
N GLN A 53 -12.29 -21.81 22.87
CA GLN A 53 -10.93 -21.88 22.35
C GLN A 53 -10.94 -22.47 20.93
N ASP A 54 -9.97 -22.03 20.12
CA ASP A 54 -9.84 -22.38 18.70
C ASP A 54 -11.00 -21.93 17.79
N ASN A 55 -11.92 -21.11 18.30
CA ASN A 55 -12.99 -20.53 17.51
C ASN A 55 -12.64 -19.10 17.07
N VAL A 56 -12.04 -19.01 15.88
CA VAL A 56 -11.82 -17.74 15.16
C VAL A 56 -12.85 -17.50 14.07
N LEU A 57 -13.84 -18.38 13.89
CA LEU A 57 -14.79 -18.30 12.75
C LEU A 57 -15.63 -17.01 12.77
N ILE A 58 -15.84 -16.42 13.94
CA ILE A 58 -16.57 -15.18 14.12
C ILE A 58 -15.95 -14.05 13.28
N ILE A 59 -14.62 -13.96 13.19
CA ILE A 59 -13.96 -12.93 12.37
C ILE A 59 -14.31 -13.09 10.89
N PHE A 60 -14.29 -14.32 10.37
CA PHE A 60 -14.58 -14.60 8.97
C PHE A 60 -16.05 -14.34 8.64
N LYS A 61 -16.96 -14.73 9.55
CA LYS A 61 -18.39 -14.46 9.40
C LYS A 61 -18.65 -12.94 9.36
N LYS A 62 -18.05 -12.18 10.28
CA LYS A 62 -18.18 -10.72 10.31
C LYS A 62 -17.58 -10.04 9.10
N ILE A 63 -16.45 -10.54 8.57
CA ILE A 63 -15.89 -10.05 7.31
C ILE A 63 -16.90 -10.23 6.17
N ILE A 64 -17.53 -11.40 6.06
CA ILE A 64 -18.53 -11.69 5.01
C ILE A 64 -19.81 -10.86 5.20
N GLU A 65 -20.23 -10.61 6.44
CA GLU A 65 -21.43 -9.81 6.74
C GLU A 65 -21.21 -8.31 6.51
N TYR A 66 -20.02 -7.80 6.82
CA TYR A 66 -19.74 -6.36 6.82
C TYR A 66 -19.14 -5.84 5.52
N PHE A 67 -18.26 -6.61 4.86
CA PHE A 67 -17.64 -6.18 3.61
C PHE A 67 -18.42 -6.66 2.40
N ASP A 68 -18.78 -5.71 1.56
CA ASP A 68 -19.39 -5.99 0.27
C ASP A 68 -18.45 -6.76 -0.66
N SER A 69 -19.05 -7.58 -1.51
CA SER A 69 -18.32 -8.25 -2.58
C SER A 69 -17.70 -7.21 -3.53
N PRO A 70 -16.45 -7.39 -3.99
CA PRO A 70 -15.84 -6.47 -4.95
C PRO A 70 -16.60 -6.38 -6.30
N ILE A 71 -17.52 -7.32 -6.57
CA ILE A 71 -18.37 -7.34 -7.77
C ILE A 71 -19.61 -6.45 -7.58
N SER A 72 -20.10 -6.22 -6.35
CA SER A 72 -21.22 -5.29 -6.11
C SER A 72 -20.81 -3.83 -6.27
N SER A 73 -19.52 -3.49 -6.11
CA SER A 73 -19.01 -2.15 -6.43
C SER A 73 -19.05 -1.87 -7.94
N SER A 74 -18.93 -2.92 -8.78
CA SER A 74 -19.18 -2.85 -10.23
C SER A 74 -20.66 -2.60 -10.56
N ASN A 75 -21.59 -2.98 -9.67
CA ASN A 75 -23.02 -2.71 -9.88
C ASN A 75 -23.34 -1.23 -9.88
N THR A 76 -22.53 -0.33 -9.29
CA THR A 76 -22.77 1.12 -9.45
C THR A 76 -22.64 1.57 -10.92
N MET A 77 -21.88 0.85 -11.76
CA MET A 77 -21.87 1.07 -13.21
C MET A 77 -23.13 0.52 -13.89
N LEU A 78 -23.66 -0.62 -13.42
CA LEU A 78 -24.93 -1.19 -13.89
C LEU A 78 -26.14 -0.34 -13.46
N GLU A 79 -26.15 0.20 -12.24
CA GLU A 79 -27.17 1.14 -11.76
C GLU A 79 -27.14 2.44 -12.56
N LYS A 80 -25.94 2.96 -12.91
CA LYS A 80 -25.80 4.08 -13.86
C LYS A 80 -26.32 3.74 -15.26
N TYR A 81 -26.13 2.50 -15.72
CA TYR A 81 -26.61 2.02 -17.02
C TYR A 81 -28.15 1.86 -17.07
N TYR A 82 -28.79 1.38 -16.01
CA TYR A 82 -30.25 1.31 -15.90
C TYR A 82 -30.88 2.69 -15.68
N SER A 83 -30.22 3.58 -14.93
CA SER A 83 -30.63 4.98 -14.78
C SER A 83 -30.61 5.75 -16.10
N THR A 84 -29.82 5.31 -17.07
CA THR A 84 -29.73 5.87 -18.42
C THR A 84 -30.58 5.16 -19.46
N ASN A 85 -31.18 4.00 -19.13
CA ASN A 85 -32.06 3.22 -20.02
C ASN A 85 -33.30 2.69 -19.26
N PRO A 86 -34.28 3.56 -18.94
CA PRO A 86 -35.41 3.25 -18.06
C PRO A 86 -36.44 2.25 -18.63
N GLU A 87 -36.35 1.88 -19.92
CA GLU A 87 -37.30 0.96 -20.56
C GLU A 87 -37.14 -0.52 -20.10
N LEU A 88 -36.06 -0.84 -19.40
CA LEU A 88 -35.73 -2.21 -18.98
C LEU A 88 -36.29 -2.62 -17.60
N GLU A 89 -36.85 -1.69 -16.82
CA GLU A 89 -37.35 -1.98 -15.45
C GLU A 89 -38.70 -2.72 -15.42
N GLN A 90 -39.51 -2.65 -16.48
CA GLN A 90 -40.94 -3.02 -16.40
C GLN A 90 -41.24 -4.54 -16.44
N THR A 91 -40.25 -5.43 -16.54
CA THR A 91 -40.52 -6.86 -16.79
C THR A 91 -40.42 -7.79 -15.58
N ASN A 92 -40.11 -7.29 -14.38
CA ASN A 92 -39.92 -8.17 -13.21
C ASN A 92 -40.96 -7.94 -12.11
N SER A 93 -42.12 -8.58 -12.23
CA SER A 93 -43.00 -8.82 -11.08
C SER A 93 -43.30 -10.32 -10.90
N LEU A 94 -42.73 -10.83 -9.79
CA LEU A 94 -43.16 -11.92 -8.91
C LEU A 94 -43.15 -13.38 -9.42
N THR A 95 -42.60 -14.25 -8.56
CA THR A 95 -42.56 -15.74 -8.57
C THR A 95 -41.50 -16.48 -9.40
N THR A 96 -40.21 -16.37 -9.04
CA THR A 96 -39.17 -17.42 -9.22
C THR A 96 -37.87 -16.94 -8.56
N GLN A 97 -37.52 -17.42 -7.36
CA GLN A 97 -36.30 -16.94 -6.65
C GLN A 97 -35.08 -17.87 -6.80
N GLU A 98 -35.23 -19.15 -7.12
CA GLU A 98 -34.09 -20.08 -7.21
C GLU A 98 -33.58 -20.34 -8.63
N THR A 99 -34.46 -20.41 -9.63
CA THR A 99 -34.08 -20.53 -11.06
C THR A 99 -33.42 -19.26 -11.61
N ASN A 100 -33.82 -18.10 -11.08
CA ASN A 100 -33.34 -16.78 -11.53
C ASN A 100 -31.86 -16.51 -11.20
N LEU A 101 -31.33 -17.07 -10.10
CA LEU A 101 -29.97 -16.76 -9.65
C LEU A 101 -28.90 -17.38 -10.55
N ALA A 102 -29.16 -18.59 -11.07
CA ALA A 102 -28.24 -19.31 -11.95
C ALA A 102 -28.15 -18.64 -13.33
N ASP A 103 -29.31 -18.25 -13.89
CA ASP A 103 -29.36 -17.53 -15.17
C ASP A 103 -28.77 -16.13 -15.07
N LYS A 104 -29.04 -15.42 -13.95
CA LYS A 104 -28.43 -14.11 -13.66
C LYS A 104 -26.90 -14.22 -13.51
N LYS A 105 -26.38 -15.25 -12.82
CA LYS A 105 -24.94 -15.53 -12.73
C LYS A 105 -24.32 -15.81 -14.10
N LYS A 106 -25.02 -16.53 -14.97
CA LYS A 106 -24.55 -16.87 -16.32
C LYS A 106 -24.51 -15.65 -17.23
N GLN A 107 -25.51 -14.76 -17.13
CA GLN A 107 -25.53 -13.48 -17.83
C GLN A 107 -24.43 -12.53 -17.34
N LEU A 108 -24.23 -12.42 -16.02
CA LEU A 108 -23.13 -11.64 -15.41
C LEU A 108 -21.76 -12.15 -15.86
N GLN A 109 -21.54 -13.48 -15.88
CA GLN A 109 -20.30 -14.05 -16.41
C GLN A 109 -20.07 -13.71 -17.88
N ALA A 110 -21.12 -13.76 -18.70
CA ALA A 110 -21.01 -13.39 -20.11
C ALA A 110 -20.67 -11.89 -20.30
N GLN A 111 -21.22 -11.02 -19.46
CA GLN A 111 -20.88 -9.59 -19.45
C GLN A 111 -19.42 -9.37 -19.05
N ILE A 112 -18.97 -9.96 -17.94
CA ILE A 112 -17.58 -9.84 -17.44
C ILE A 112 -16.56 -10.30 -18.50
N ILE A 113 -16.86 -11.37 -19.24
CA ILE A 113 -15.96 -11.87 -20.29
C ILE A 113 -15.83 -10.90 -21.45
N ASN A 114 -16.90 -10.14 -21.74
CA ASN A 114 -16.95 -9.20 -22.86
C ASN A 114 -16.46 -7.79 -22.49
N GLU A 115 -16.37 -7.48 -21.20
CA GLU A 115 -15.82 -6.20 -20.74
C GLU A 115 -14.31 -6.12 -20.99
N PRO A 116 -13.80 -4.93 -21.37
CA PRO A 116 -12.37 -4.73 -21.54
C PRO A 116 -11.66 -4.85 -20.18
N PHE A 117 -10.51 -5.51 -20.19
CA PHE A 117 -9.71 -5.75 -19.00
C PHE A 117 -9.11 -4.45 -18.47
N SER A 118 -9.22 -4.25 -17.15
CA SER A 118 -8.48 -3.21 -16.43
C SER A 118 -8.00 -3.70 -15.07
N MET A 119 -6.74 -3.38 -14.73
CA MET A 119 -6.11 -3.75 -13.47
C MET A 119 -5.15 -2.65 -13.02
N LEU A 120 -5.20 -2.29 -11.74
CA LEU A 120 -4.28 -1.34 -11.13
C LEU A 120 -3.10 -2.10 -10.51
N VAL A 121 -1.87 -1.75 -10.90
CA VAL A 121 -0.66 -2.31 -10.32
C VAL A 121 -0.43 -1.70 -8.94
N SER A 122 -0.45 -2.56 -7.91
CA SER A 122 -0.28 -2.15 -6.51
C SER A 122 1.11 -2.47 -5.97
N LEU A 123 1.70 -3.59 -6.42
CA LEU A 123 3.02 -4.03 -5.96
C LEU A 123 3.83 -4.58 -7.14
N ILE A 124 5.15 -4.51 -7.00
CA ILE A 124 6.11 -5.13 -7.91
C ILE A 124 7.05 -5.96 -7.06
N ASP A 125 7.35 -7.16 -7.53
CA ASP A 125 8.35 -8.04 -6.94
C ASP A 125 9.23 -8.62 -8.05
N ASN A 126 10.39 -9.15 -7.70
CA ASN A 126 11.29 -9.82 -8.62
C ASN A 126 11.76 -11.14 -8.01
N GLN A 127 11.35 -12.25 -8.62
CA GLN A 127 11.71 -13.58 -8.16
C GLN A 127 12.67 -14.25 -9.14
N GLU A 128 13.72 -14.88 -8.60
CA GLU A 128 14.67 -15.66 -9.39
C GLU A 128 13.95 -16.76 -10.19
N GLY A 129 14.27 -16.88 -11.48
CA GLY A 129 13.67 -17.85 -12.40
C GLY A 129 12.28 -17.48 -12.94
N VAL A 130 11.48 -16.72 -12.20
CA VAL A 130 10.16 -16.24 -12.65
C VAL A 130 10.29 -14.92 -13.43
N GLY A 131 11.10 -14.01 -12.90
CA GLY A 131 11.28 -12.63 -13.39
C GLY A 131 10.48 -11.63 -12.58
N VAL A 132 10.16 -10.49 -13.20
CA VAL A 132 9.34 -9.46 -12.57
C VAL A 132 7.88 -9.92 -12.47
N ILE A 133 7.33 -9.74 -11.28
CA ILE A 133 5.96 -10.06 -10.91
C ILE A 133 5.29 -8.75 -10.50
N ILE A 134 4.08 -8.54 -10.99
CA ILE A 134 3.22 -7.43 -10.60
C ILE A 134 2.01 -7.98 -9.85
N THR A 135 1.60 -7.30 -8.79
CA THR A 135 0.39 -7.65 -8.02
C THR A 135 -0.62 -6.52 -8.13
N GLY A 136 -1.89 -6.86 -8.31
CA GLY A 136 -2.94 -5.86 -8.41
C GLY A 136 -4.33 -6.46 -8.40
N LYS A 137 -5.32 -5.57 -8.23
CA LYS A 137 -6.74 -5.92 -8.28
C LYS A 137 -7.28 -5.69 -9.70
N ILE A 138 -8.04 -6.66 -10.20
CA ILE A 138 -8.76 -6.53 -11.47
C ILE A 138 -10.06 -5.77 -11.23
N TYR A 139 -10.27 -4.67 -11.96
CA TYR A 139 -11.44 -3.81 -11.85
C TYR A 139 -12.51 -4.08 -12.90
N SER A 140 -12.12 -4.55 -14.09
CA SER A 140 -13.04 -4.97 -15.15
C SER A 140 -12.44 -6.05 -16.02
N GLY A 141 -13.29 -6.80 -16.73
CA GLY A 141 -12.90 -7.79 -17.71
C GLY A 141 -12.23 -9.05 -17.15
N CYS A 142 -11.55 -9.78 -18.03
CA CYS A 142 -10.79 -10.98 -17.69
C CYS A 142 -9.43 -10.98 -18.39
N ILE A 143 -8.46 -11.66 -17.78
CA ILE A 143 -7.12 -11.81 -18.34
C ILE A 143 -6.71 -13.27 -18.36
N LYS A 144 -6.03 -13.68 -19.43
CA LYS A 144 -5.57 -15.03 -19.67
C LYS A 144 -4.07 -15.06 -19.88
N LYS A 145 -3.50 -16.23 -19.63
CA LYS A 145 -2.10 -16.50 -19.96
C LYS A 145 -1.86 -16.32 -21.46
N GLY A 146 -0.84 -15.52 -21.80
CA GLY A 146 -0.47 -15.21 -23.18
C GLY A 146 -1.09 -13.93 -23.74
N ASP A 147 -2.01 -13.29 -23.01
CA ASP A 147 -2.64 -12.04 -23.48
C ASP A 147 -1.61 -10.91 -23.60
N SER A 148 -1.82 -10.08 -24.62
CA SER A 148 -1.11 -8.82 -24.79
C SER A 148 -1.85 -7.71 -24.04
N ILE A 149 -1.13 -7.00 -23.20
CA ILE A 149 -1.64 -5.92 -22.37
C ILE A 149 -0.95 -4.61 -22.69
N ILE A 150 -1.66 -3.51 -22.45
CA ILE A 150 -1.19 -2.14 -22.61
C ILE A 150 -0.96 -1.56 -21.23
N VAL A 151 0.17 -0.90 -21.04
CA VAL A 151 0.55 -0.26 -19.79
C VAL A 151 0.39 1.25 -19.95
N LYS A 152 -0.49 1.86 -19.15
CA LYS A 152 -0.67 3.29 -19.08
C LYS A 152 -0.23 3.84 -17.73
N GLY A 153 0.42 5.00 -17.76
CA GLY A 153 0.75 5.76 -16.56
C GLY A 153 -0.48 6.45 -15.96
N GLU A 154 -0.31 7.00 -14.75
CA GLU A 154 -1.32 7.82 -14.08
C GLU A 154 -1.72 9.07 -14.92
N ASP A 155 -0.83 9.53 -15.80
CA ASP A 155 -1.04 10.65 -16.72
C ASP A 155 -1.81 10.27 -18.01
N ASN A 156 -2.46 9.10 -18.03
CA ASN A 156 -3.13 8.49 -19.18
C ASN A 156 -2.24 8.24 -20.41
N LYS A 157 -0.91 8.41 -20.31
CA LYS A 157 -0.01 8.13 -21.42
C LYS A 157 0.30 6.65 -21.51
N THR A 158 0.20 6.10 -22.72
CA THR A 158 0.65 4.75 -23.03
C THR A 158 2.17 4.68 -22.91
N LYS A 159 2.66 3.86 -21.96
CA LYS A 159 4.09 3.59 -21.78
C LYS A 159 4.57 2.50 -22.74
N GLY A 160 3.69 1.55 -23.08
CA GLY A 160 4.00 0.48 -24.03
C GLY A 160 3.11 -0.74 -23.84
N THR A 161 3.52 -1.87 -24.43
CA THR A 161 2.81 -3.15 -24.33
C THR A 161 3.66 -4.20 -23.61
N ALA A 162 2.99 -5.19 -23.03
CA ALA A 162 3.60 -6.32 -22.36
C ALA A 162 2.81 -7.61 -22.63
N ILE A 163 3.45 -8.76 -22.49
CA ILE A 163 2.80 -10.07 -22.69
C ILE A 163 2.78 -10.84 -21.37
N VAL A 164 1.61 -11.36 -21.01
CA VAL A 164 1.42 -12.16 -19.80
C VAL A 164 2.07 -13.55 -19.95
N LYS A 165 2.98 -13.89 -19.03
CA LYS A 165 3.64 -15.20 -18.97
C LYS A 165 2.84 -16.20 -18.14
N ASN A 166 2.56 -15.87 -16.90
CA ASN A 166 1.78 -16.67 -15.96
C ASN A 166 0.97 -15.76 -15.05
N ILE A 167 -0.19 -16.26 -14.62
CA ILE A 167 -1.05 -15.65 -13.62
C ILE A 167 -1.12 -16.63 -12.45
N PHE A 168 -0.98 -16.14 -11.22
CA PHE A 168 -1.05 -16.99 -10.04
C PHE A 168 -1.60 -16.27 -8.81
N TYR A 169 -2.27 -17.04 -7.97
CA TYR A 169 -2.77 -16.60 -6.66
C TYR A 169 -1.83 -17.06 -5.55
N MET A 170 -1.89 -16.35 -4.43
CA MET A 170 -1.33 -16.81 -3.17
C MET A 170 -2.43 -17.46 -2.34
N LYS A 171 -2.41 -18.79 -2.26
CA LYS A 171 -3.35 -19.57 -1.44
C LYS A 171 -2.68 -19.98 -0.15
N GLY A 172 -2.89 -19.16 0.88
CA GLY A 172 -2.11 -19.25 2.12
C GLY A 172 -0.64 -18.99 1.83
N ARG A 173 0.22 -20.02 1.98
CA ARG A 173 1.66 -19.95 1.67
C ARG A 173 2.04 -20.59 0.33
N LYS A 174 1.07 -21.12 -0.42
CA LYS A 174 1.32 -21.84 -1.67
C LYS A 174 0.96 -20.97 -2.87
N ILE A 175 1.77 -21.05 -3.91
CA ILE A 175 1.50 -20.45 -5.21
C ILE A 175 0.59 -21.41 -6.00
N GLU A 176 -0.52 -20.90 -6.50
CA GLU A 176 -1.43 -21.64 -7.38
C GLU A 176 -1.47 -20.93 -8.74
N ASN A 177 -0.89 -21.57 -9.76
CA ASN A 177 -0.92 -21.06 -11.13
C ASN A 177 -2.30 -21.29 -11.75
N VAL A 178 -2.80 -20.27 -12.43
CA VAL A 178 -4.09 -20.30 -13.12
C VAL A 178 -3.98 -19.84 -14.56
N ASN A 179 -4.92 -20.29 -15.39
CA ASN A 179 -4.95 -19.95 -16.80
C ASN A 179 -5.63 -18.60 -17.06
N SER A 180 -6.49 -18.16 -16.14
CA SER A 180 -7.26 -16.92 -16.26
C SER A 180 -7.63 -16.36 -14.88
N ALA A 181 -7.86 -15.06 -14.83
CA ALA A 181 -8.39 -14.34 -13.68
C ALA A 181 -9.44 -13.31 -14.11
N SER A 182 -10.34 -12.93 -13.20
CA SER A 182 -11.48 -12.05 -13.51
C SER A 182 -11.62 -10.89 -12.54
N VAL A 183 -12.52 -9.96 -12.85
CA VAL A 183 -12.89 -8.84 -11.98
C VAL A 183 -13.07 -9.25 -10.52
N GLY A 184 -12.52 -8.42 -9.62
CA GLY A 184 -12.54 -8.63 -8.18
C GLY A 184 -11.33 -9.40 -7.66
N ASP A 185 -10.63 -10.17 -8.50
CA ASP A 185 -9.46 -10.92 -8.08
C ASP A 185 -8.25 -10.01 -7.80
N ILE A 186 -7.47 -10.39 -6.78
CA ILE A 186 -6.11 -9.88 -6.56
C ILE A 186 -5.14 -10.95 -7.04
N VAL A 187 -4.40 -10.65 -8.10
CA VAL A 187 -3.53 -11.62 -8.78
C VAL A 187 -2.11 -11.15 -8.90
N ASN A 188 -1.21 -12.13 -8.99
CA ASN A 188 0.16 -11.92 -9.40
C ASN A 188 0.31 -12.29 -10.87
N ILE A 189 0.87 -11.39 -11.66
CA ILE A 189 1.11 -11.58 -13.08
C ILE A 189 2.61 -11.46 -13.32
N SER A 190 3.18 -12.45 -14.01
CA SER A 190 4.58 -12.39 -14.47
C SER A 190 4.61 -11.98 -15.94
N ILE A 191 5.56 -11.12 -16.29
CA ILE A 191 5.69 -10.57 -17.66
C ILE A 191 6.71 -11.38 -18.46
N ALA A 192 6.33 -11.81 -19.68
CA ALA A 192 7.21 -12.56 -20.57
C ALA A 192 8.13 -11.64 -21.38
N LYS A 193 7.56 -10.58 -21.94
CA LYS A 193 8.18 -9.64 -22.87
C LYS A 193 7.48 -8.28 -22.79
N GLY A 194 8.18 -7.22 -23.15
CA GLY A 194 7.66 -5.86 -23.22
C GLY A 194 8.08 -4.99 -22.04
N ILE A 195 7.33 -3.93 -21.80
CA ILE A 195 7.63 -2.98 -20.73
C ILE A 195 7.25 -3.56 -19.36
N VAL A 196 8.04 -3.26 -18.34
CA VAL A 196 7.72 -3.60 -16.96
C VAL A 196 6.85 -2.48 -16.38
N PRO A 197 5.62 -2.76 -15.93
CA PRO A 197 4.78 -1.76 -15.29
C PRO A 197 5.41 -1.24 -14.01
N SER A 198 5.15 0.03 -13.69
CA SER A 198 5.46 0.65 -12.41
C SER A 198 4.27 0.53 -11.44
N VAL A 199 4.48 0.75 -10.14
CA VAL A 199 3.35 0.87 -9.21
C VAL A 199 2.51 2.09 -9.61
N ASN A 200 1.19 1.99 -9.41
CA ASN A 200 0.17 2.92 -9.86
C ASN A 200 -0.07 2.95 -11.39
N ASP A 201 0.68 2.19 -12.19
CA ASP A 201 0.32 2.00 -13.60
C ASP A 201 -0.96 1.18 -13.73
N THR A 202 -1.72 1.48 -14.77
CA THR A 202 -2.91 0.71 -15.14
C THR A 202 -2.60 -0.19 -16.32
N ILE A 203 -3.01 -1.46 -16.19
CA ILE A 203 -2.88 -2.47 -17.23
C ILE A 203 -4.24 -2.67 -17.88
N LEU A 204 -4.28 -2.56 -19.20
CA LEU A 204 -5.49 -2.51 -20.00
C LEU A 204 -5.43 -3.50 -21.18
N SER A 205 -6.58 -3.98 -21.66
CA SER A 205 -6.67 -4.68 -22.96
C SER A 205 -6.98 -3.74 -24.13
N ASP A 206 -7.63 -2.60 -23.87
CA ASP A 206 -8.01 -1.61 -24.89
C ASP A 206 -7.31 -0.27 -24.61
N GLU A 207 -6.67 0.28 -25.65
CA GLU A 207 -5.97 1.56 -25.57
C GLU A 207 -6.92 2.75 -25.34
N LYS A 208 -8.20 2.60 -25.67
CA LYS A 208 -9.19 3.67 -25.48
C LYS A 208 -9.58 3.89 -24.02
N LEU A 209 -9.32 2.94 -23.13
CA LEU A 209 -9.64 3.06 -21.72
C LEU A 209 -8.68 4.02 -21.01
N ASP A 210 -9.22 4.80 -20.09
CA ASP A 210 -8.42 5.64 -19.20
C ASP A 210 -7.76 4.81 -18.10
N SER A 211 -6.64 5.32 -17.59
CA SER A 211 -5.98 4.78 -16.40
C SER A 211 -6.89 4.88 -15.18
N LEU A 212 -6.81 3.85 -14.33
CA LEU A 212 -7.50 3.83 -13.06
C LEU A 212 -6.87 4.85 -12.11
N LYS A 213 -7.71 5.52 -11.32
CA LYS A 213 -7.24 6.45 -10.30
C LYS A 213 -6.48 5.68 -9.23
N ALA A 214 -5.20 6.02 -9.08
CA ALA A 214 -4.35 5.47 -8.03
C ALA A 214 -4.32 6.39 -6.81
N ARG A 215 -3.86 5.86 -5.68
CA ARG A 215 -3.53 6.70 -4.52
C ARG A 215 -2.13 7.30 -4.75
N PRO A 216 -1.95 8.62 -4.52
CA PRO A 216 -0.64 9.22 -4.69
C PRO A 216 0.35 8.57 -3.72
N ILE A 217 1.58 8.41 -4.21
CA ILE A 217 2.71 7.93 -3.41
C ILE A 217 3.31 9.16 -2.73
N ASP A 218 3.47 9.11 -1.41
CA ASP A 218 4.17 10.18 -0.69
C ASP A 218 5.59 10.35 -1.24
N PRO A 219 5.99 11.59 -1.57
CA PRO A 219 7.29 11.86 -2.14
C PRO A 219 8.41 11.62 -1.12
N PRO A 220 9.66 11.42 -1.57
CA PRO A 220 10.80 11.35 -0.66
C PRO A 220 11.05 12.72 0.01
N VAL A 221 11.46 12.68 1.28
CA VAL A 221 11.74 13.86 2.12
C VAL A 221 13.21 13.95 2.52
N LEU A 222 13.95 12.84 2.50
CA LEU A 222 15.38 12.78 2.81
C LEU A 222 16.19 12.28 1.61
N CYS A 223 17.41 12.78 1.47
CA CYS A 223 18.39 12.38 0.49
C CYS A 223 19.74 12.08 1.17
N LEU A 224 20.36 10.95 0.83
CA LEU A 224 21.72 10.61 1.22
C LEU A 224 22.55 10.25 0.00
N LYS A 225 23.88 10.36 0.12
CA LYS A 225 24.82 9.95 -0.92
C LYS A 225 25.49 8.64 -0.52
N ILE A 226 25.49 7.68 -1.42
CA ILE A 226 26.23 6.42 -1.30
C ILE A 226 27.36 6.41 -2.33
N SER A 227 28.59 6.24 -1.87
CA SER A 227 29.77 6.16 -2.73
C SER A 227 30.61 4.92 -2.43
N GLN A 228 31.56 4.65 -3.31
CA GLN A 228 32.56 3.62 -3.08
C GLN A 228 33.39 3.93 -1.82
N ASN A 229 33.70 2.90 -1.03
CA ASN A 229 34.66 3.06 0.06
C ASN A 229 36.06 3.33 -0.50
N THR A 230 36.64 4.48 -0.15
CA THR A 230 38.00 4.87 -0.53
C THR A 230 38.93 4.98 0.69
N SER A 231 38.51 4.43 1.84
CA SER A 231 39.30 4.45 3.07
C SER A 231 40.43 3.42 3.05
N PRO A 232 41.43 3.52 3.95
CA PRO A 232 42.47 2.50 4.11
C PRO A 232 41.98 1.11 4.54
N LEU A 233 40.70 0.99 4.93
CA LEU A 233 40.08 -0.26 5.34
C LEU A 233 39.30 -0.94 4.21
N THR A 234 39.39 -0.41 2.99
CA THR A 234 38.60 -0.90 1.85
C THR A 234 38.83 -2.39 1.58
N GLY A 235 37.75 -3.15 1.41
CA GLY A 235 37.78 -4.57 1.03
C GLY A 235 38.11 -5.53 2.17
N LYS A 236 38.03 -5.08 3.43
CA LYS A 236 38.23 -5.94 4.61
C LYS A 236 36.96 -6.68 5.02
N ASP A 237 35.80 -6.03 4.89
CA ASP A 237 34.53 -6.56 5.40
C ASP A 237 33.52 -6.86 4.29
N GLY A 238 33.62 -6.19 3.12
CA GLY A 238 32.69 -6.37 2.00
C GLY A 238 33.25 -7.12 0.80
N LYS A 239 32.36 -7.84 0.11
CA LYS A 239 32.60 -8.49 -1.19
C LYS A 239 32.27 -7.56 -2.36
N HIS A 240 31.27 -6.69 -2.18
CA HIS A 240 30.77 -5.79 -3.21
C HIS A 240 31.20 -4.36 -2.93
N ILE A 241 32.38 -3.99 -3.45
CA ILE A 241 33.02 -2.68 -3.18
C ILE A 241 32.90 -1.68 -4.35
N THR A 242 32.53 -2.12 -5.54
CA THR A 242 32.54 -1.26 -6.73
C THR A 242 31.29 -0.39 -6.80
N LEU A 243 31.45 0.86 -7.26
CA LEU A 243 30.33 1.79 -7.44
C LEU A 243 29.25 1.21 -8.36
N SER A 244 29.64 0.51 -9.43
CA SER A 244 28.69 -0.15 -10.35
C SER A 244 27.89 -1.25 -9.66
N SER A 245 28.53 -2.09 -8.84
CA SER A 245 27.83 -3.15 -8.10
C SER A 245 26.79 -2.56 -7.14
N ILE A 246 27.18 -1.52 -6.39
CA ILE A 246 26.30 -0.78 -5.47
C ILE A 246 25.12 -0.17 -6.25
N GLY A 247 25.42 0.55 -7.33
CA GLY A 247 24.40 1.19 -8.17
C GLY A 247 23.39 0.21 -8.76
N ASN A 248 23.85 -0.94 -9.26
CA ASN A 248 22.97 -1.98 -9.77
C ASN A 248 22.02 -2.53 -8.70
N ARG A 249 22.50 -2.67 -7.46
CA ARG A 249 21.68 -3.14 -6.34
C ARG A 249 20.67 -2.08 -5.85
N LEU A 250 21.08 -0.82 -5.83
CA LEU A 250 20.19 0.31 -5.52
C LEU A 250 19.08 0.45 -6.56
N LYS A 251 19.43 0.36 -7.85
CA LYS A 251 18.45 0.38 -8.96
C LYS A 251 17.46 -0.78 -8.87
N LYS A 252 17.91 -1.97 -8.45
CA LYS A 252 17.02 -3.10 -8.19
C LYS A 252 16.05 -2.82 -7.03
N GLU A 253 16.50 -2.15 -5.97
CA GLU A 253 15.61 -1.77 -4.87
C GLU A 253 14.56 -0.75 -5.33
N ALA A 254 14.96 0.29 -6.05
CA ALA A 254 14.06 1.34 -6.55
C ALA A 254 13.01 0.80 -7.55
N ALA A 255 13.31 -0.30 -8.24
CA ALA A 255 12.35 -0.95 -9.13
C ALA A 255 11.19 -1.64 -8.38
N ILE A 256 11.39 -1.94 -7.09
CA ILE A 256 10.42 -2.64 -6.23
C ILE A 256 9.79 -1.65 -5.24
N ASN A 257 10.62 -0.80 -4.64
CA ASN A 257 10.22 0.13 -3.59
C ASN A 257 9.95 1.52 -4.17
N VAL A 258 8.67 1.82 -4.35
CA VAL A 258 8.16 3.09 -4.90
C VAL A 258 8.56 4.31 -4.08
N ALA A 259 8.87 4.10 -2.80
CA ALA A 259 9.26 5.16 -1.88
C ALA A 259 10.76 5.48 -1.94
N ILE A 260 11.52 4.86 -2.86
CA ILE A 260 12.97 5.08 -3.03
C ILE A 260 13.25 5.54 -4.45
N GLU A 261 13.88 6.71 -4.57
CA GLU A 261 14.39 7.20 -5.86
C GLU A 261 15.92 7.18 -5.85
N ILE A 262 16.50 6.75 -6.97
CA ILE A 262 17.95 6.66 -7.13
C ILE A 262 18.37 7.50 -8.34
N SER A 263 19.24 8.47 -8.11
CA SER A 263 19.91 9.24 -9.17
C SER A 263 21.42 9.08 -9.09
N GLU A 264 22.09 9.15 -10.24
CA GLU A 264 23.56 9.20 -10.29
C GLU A 264 24.02 10.64 -10.08
N SER A 265 25.09 10.85 -9.33
CA SER A 265 25.65 12.19 -9.13
C SER A 265 26.18 12.77 -10.45
N GLU A 266 26.23 14.10 -10.57
CA GLU A 266 26.78 14.77 -11.76
C GLU A 266 28.23 14.33 -12.05
N LYS A 267 29.01 14.08 -10.99
CA LYS A 267 30.40 13.63 -11.07
C LYS A 267 30.56 12.13 -11.28
N LYS A 268 29.46 11.36 -11.27
CA LYS A 268 29.43 9.89 -11.39
C LYS A 268 30.32 9.16 -10.37
N ASP A 269 30.48 9.75 -9.20
CA ASP A 269 31.27 9.24 -8.08
C ASP A 269 30.40 8.66 -6.94
N SER A 270 29.09 8.88 -7.02
CA SER A 270 28.14 8.52 -5.99
C SER A 270 26.72 8.37 -6.56
N TYR A 271 25.87 7.69 -5.80
CA TYR A 271 24.43 7.64 -6.02
C TYR A 271 23.72 8.45 -4.95
N GLU A 272 22.80 9.30 -5.38
CA GLU A 272 21.84 9.98 -4.51
C GLU A 272 20.64 9.06 -4.30
N VAL A 273 20.39 8.73 -3.03
CA VAL A 273 19.30 7.86 -2.59
C VAL A 273 18.31 8.73 -1.83
N LYS A 274 17.14 8.90 -2.41
CA LYS A 274 16.04 9.66 -1.81
C LYS A 274 15.01 8.70 -1.23
N GLY A 275 14.51 8.99 -0.04
CA GLY A 275 13.54 8.16 0.66
C GLY A 275 12.58 8.98 1.54
N ARG A 276 11.55 8.31 2.06
CA ARG A 276 10.51 8.91 2.91
C ARG A 276 10.94 9.15 4.36
N GLY A 277 12.06 8.59 4.80
CA GLY A 277 12.52 8.79 6.17
C GLY A 277 13.79 8.03 6.50
N GLU A 278 14.41 8.38 7.63
CA GLU A 278 15.69 7.84 8.06
C GLU A 278 15.60 6.32 8.28
N LEU A 279 14.54 5.84 8.94
CA LEU A 279 14.35 4.42 9.21
C LEU A 279 14.31 3.58 7.93
N GLN A 280 13.59 4.05 6.91
CA GLN A 280 13.51 3.36 5.61
C GLN A 280 14.90 3.24 4.96
N LEU A 281 15.65 4.34 4.94
CA LEU A 281 17.00 4.38 4.39
C LEU A 281 17.97 3.52 5.22
N GLY A 282 17.86 3.54 6.54
CA GLY A 282 18.63 2.70 7.45
C GLY A 282 18.42 1.21 7.21
N ILE A 283 17.17 0.78 6.97
CA ILE A 283 16.87 -0.62 6.61
C ILE A 283 17.54 -1.01 5.28
N LEU A 284 17.48 -0.14 4.27
CA LEU A 284 18.15 -0.39 2.99
C LEU A 284 19.67 -0.54 3.18
N ILE A 285 20.30 0.38 3.90
CA ILE A 285 21.74 0.35 4.19
C ILE A 285 22.10 -0.93 4.94
N GLU A 286 21.33 -1.31 5.95
CA GLU A 286 21.58 -2.51 6.74
C GLU A 286 21.39 -3.80 5.92
N LYS A 287 20.42 -3.83 4.99
CA LYS A 287 20.31 -4.94 4.01
C LYS A 287 21.56 -5.03 3.15
N LEU A 288 22.00 -3.93 2.56
CA LEU A 288 23.21 -3.88 1.74
C LEU A 288 24.44 -4.37 2.53
N ARG A 289 24.60 -3.93 3.78
CA ARG A 289 25.69 -4.36 4.66
C ARG A 289 25.65 -5.86 4.92
N ARG A 290 24.47 -6.43 5.21
CA ARG A 290 24.27 -7.88 5.42
C ARG A 290 24.50 -8.70 4.16
N GLU A 291 24.20 -8.14 2.99
CA GLU A 291 24.50 -8.72 1.68
C GLU A 291 26.00 -8.62 1.32
N GLY A 292 26.82 -7.97 2.15
CA GLY A 292 28.27 -7.87 1.97
C GLY A 292 28.69 -6.72 1.05
N TYR A 293 27.84 -5.71 0.87
CA TYR A 293 28.24 -4.45 0.23
C TYR A 293 28.98 -3.57 1.21
N GLU A 294 30.05 -2.96 0.72
CA GLU A 294 30.86 -2.02 1.48
C GLU A 294 30.90 -0.68 0.74
N MET A 295 30.51 0.37 1.46
CA MET A 295 30.22 1.68 0.90
C MET A 295 30.41 2.77 1.93
N THR A 296 30.56 4.00 1.45
CA THR A 296 30.56 5.21 2.27
C THR A 296 29.21 5.90 2.13
N ILE A 297 28.70 6.45 3.23
CA ILE A 297 27.37 7.08 3.30
C ILE A 297 27.53 8.48 3.86
N SER A 298 26.88 9.48 3.25
CA SER A 298 26.81 10.84 3.80
C SER A 298 25.80 10.97 4.93
N SER A 299 25.84 12.07 5.68
CA SER A 299 24.69 12.44 6.50
C SER A 299 23.44 12.62 5.62
N PRO A 300 22.25 12.20 6.10
CA PRO A 300 21.00 12.48 5.40
C PRO A 300 20.74 13.99 5.39
N ASN A 301 20.21 14.51 4.29
CA ASN A 301 19.80 15.90 4.14
C ASN A 301 18.34 15.96 3.68
N VAL A 302 17.61 16.98 4.11
CA VAL A 302 16.24 17.23 3.63
C VAL A 302 16.21 17.62 2.15
N ILE A 303 15.14 17.21 1.47
CA ILE A 303 14.90 17.57 0.08
C ILE A 303 14.05 18.84 0.03
N TYR A 304 14.67 19.94 -0.37
CA TYR A 304 13.96 21.20 -0.61
C TYR A 304 13.22 21.16 -1.95
N LYS A 305 12.07 21.83 -2.01
CA LYS A 305 11.28 22.04 -3.24
C LYS A 305 11.05 23.53 -3.44
N ASN A 306 10.81 23.97 -4.66
CA ASN A 306 10.36 25.34 -4.92
C ASN A 306 8.84 25.33 -5.13
N ASP A 307 8.14 26.32 -4.56
CA ASP A 307 6.74 26.57 -4.87
C ASP A 307 6.56 27.24 -6.24
N GLU A 308 5.31 27.45 -6.66
CA GLU A 308 4.98 28.13 -7.93
C GLU A 308 5.51 29.58 -8.01
N ASN A 309 5.83 30.18 -6.86
CA ASN A 309 6.34 31.54 -6.73
C ASN A 309 7.87 31.60 -6.61
N GLY A 310 8.56 30.46 -6.61
CA GLY A 310 10.02 30.35 -6.47
C GLY A 310 10.53 30.36 -5.01
N ASN A 311 9.67 30.30 -4.00
CA ASN A 311 10.06 30.18 -2.60
C ASN A 311 10.54 28.75 -2.30
N LEU A 312 11.60 28.65 -1.51
CA LEU A 312 12.15 27.37 -1.05
C LEU A 312 11.28 26.80 0.08
N LEU A 313 10.66 25.67 -0.19
CA LEU A 313 9.89 24.86 0.76
C LEU A 313 10.75 23.73 1.31
N GLU A 314 10.61 23.46 2.60
CA GLU A 314 11.18 22.29 3.28
C GLU A 314 10.06 21.34 3.72
N PRO A 315 10.35 20.03 3.82
CA PRO A 315 9.37 19.06 4.31
C PRO A 315 9.10 19.27 5.80
N ILE A 316 7.84 19.16 6.14
CA ILE A 316 7.30 19.31 7.49
C ILE A 316 6.65 17.97 7.87
N GLU A 317 7.00 17.46 9.05
CA GLU A 317 6.49 16.19 9.59
C GLU A 317 5.58 16.45 10.78
N GLU A 318 4.42 15.80 10.81
CA GLU A 318 3.58 15.69 12.00
C GLU A 318 3.95 14.42 12.75
N PHE A 319 4.17 14.53 14.04
CA PHE A 319 4.39 13.37 14.89
C PHE A 319 3.78 13.55 16.27
N HIS A 320 3.49 12.41 16.89
CA HIS A 320 2.82 12.31 18.17
C HIS A 320 3.77 11.60 19.12
N ILE A 321 4.04 12.20 20.27
CA ILE A 321 4.85 11.57 21.32
C ILE A 321 4.03 11.37 22.58
N THR A 322 4.18 10.19 23.16
CA THR A 322 3.68 9.85 24.49
C THR A 322 4.87 9.70 25.41
N ILE A 323 4.95 10.53 26.44
CA ILE A 323 6.06 10.56 27.37
C ILE A 323 5.53 10.65 28.81
N PRO A 324 6.26 10.11 29.81
CA PRO A 324 5.89 10.30 31.19
C PRO A 324 5.79 11.79 31.56
N SER A 325 4.76 12.18 32.30
CA SER A 325 4.49 13.58 32.65
C SER A 325 5.66 14.26 33.37
N LEU A 326 6.50 13.48 34.05
CA LEU A 326 7.70 13.95 34.77
C LEU A 326 8.79 14.52 33.84
N ILE A 327 8.85 14.09 32.58
CA ILE A 327 9.89 14.52 31.62
C ILE A 327 9.36 15.46 30.53
N SER A 328 8.06 15.79 30.56
CA SER A 328 7.37 16.57 29.52
C SER A 328 8.04 17.92 29.27
N SER A 329 8.36 18.67 30.33
CA SER A 329 9.03 19.97 30.24
C SER A 329 10.36 19.91 29.49
N ASN A 330 11.20 18.92 29.78
CA ASN A 330 12.50 18.75 29.13
C ASN A 330 12.36 18.38 27.65
N VAL A 331 11.32 17.63 27.30
CA VAL A 331 11.06 17.24 25.91
C VAL A 331 10.50 18.43 25.13
N ILE A 332 9.57 19.18 25.69
CA ILE A 332 9.02 20.41 25.10
C ILE A 332 10.14 21.42 24.81
N GLU A 333 11.08 21.61 25.75
CA GLU A 333 12.24 22.48 25.53
C GLU A 333 13.10 22.03 24.34
N LYS A 334 13.37 20.71 24.24
CA LYS A 334 14.12 20.15 23.10
C LYS A 334 13.37 20.27 21.78
N LEU A 335 12.05 20.13 21.79
CA LEU A 335 11.19 20.32 20.62
C LEU A 335 11.25 21.77 20.12
N ASN A 336 11.09 22.74 21.02
CA ASN A 336 11.19 24.16 20.68
C ASN A 336 12.58 24.52 20.13
N THR A 337 13.65 23.94 20.68
CA THR A 337 15.03 24.15 20.20
C THR A 337 15.22 23.65 18.76
N ARG A 338 14.41 22.69 18.32
CA ARG A 338 14.39 22.13 16.96
C ARG A 338 13.36 22.78 16.04
N LYS A 339 12.75 23.89 16.46
CA LYS A 339 11.68 24.59 15.71
C LYS A 339 10.43 23.73 15.49
N ALA A 340 10.15 22.82 16.41
CA ALA A 340 8.87 22.12 16.39
C ALA A 340 7.77 23.04 16.93
N ASP A 341 6.66 23.11 16.21
CA ASP A 341 5.43 23.77 16.61
C ASP A 341 4.53 22.76 17.32
N ILE A 342 4.16 23.04 18.56
CA ILE A 342 3.26 22.19 19.33
C ILE A 342 1.82 22.57 18.97
N ILE A 343 1.06 21.61 18.45
CA ILE A 343 -0.35 21.78 18.08
C ILE A 343 -1.24 21.51 19.28
N ASP A 344 -0.99 20.41 19.99
CA ASP A 344 -1.83 19.97 21.09
C ASP A 344 -1.04 19.23 22.18
N ILE A 345 -1.52 19.36 23.42
CA ILE A 345 -0.97 18.67 24.59
C ILE A 345 -2.12 18.12 25.43
N ILE A 346 -2.19 16.79 25.55
CA ILE A 346 -3.15 16.10 26.38
C ILE A 346 -2.40 15.47 27.55
N ASN A 347 -2.78 15.83 28.78
CA ASN A 347 -2.21 15.23 29.98
C ASN A 347 -3.14 14.14 30.51
N ASP A 348 -2.64 12.90 30.49
CA ASP A 348 -3.17 11.79 31.27
C ASP A 348 -2.33 11.63 32.55
N ASN A 349 -2.91 11.10 33.62
CA ASN A 349 -2.34 11.12 34.97
C ASN A 349 -0.82 10.78 35.00
N ASP A 350 -0.42 9.74 34.28
CA ASP A 350 0.98 9.29 34.22
C ASP A 350 1.74 9.76 32.95
N ASN A 351 1.05 10.17 31.89
CA ASN A 351 1.65 10.46 30.58
C ASN A 351 1.14 11.77 29.96
N THR A 352 2.04 12.51 29.33
CA THR A 352 1.71 13.60 28.43
C THR A 352 1.77 13.12 26.98
N PHE A 353 0.70 13.37 26.24
CA PHE A 353 0.63 13.22 24.79
C PHE A 353 0.85 14.60 24.16
N ILE A 354 1.77 14.68 23.21
CA ILE A 354 2.08 15.93 22.50
C ILE A 354 1.97 15.68 21.01
N LYS A 355 1.10 16.44 20.36
CA LYS A 355 0.99 16.52 18.89
C LYS A 355 1.78 17.74 18.43
N CYS A 356 2.75 17.53 17.56
CA CYS A 356 3.60 18.60 17.06
C CYS A 356 3.97 18.39 15.60
N VAL A 357 4.34 19.51 14.99
CA VAL A 357 4.79 19.60 13.61
C VAL A 357 6.20 20.17 13.61
N CYS A 358 7.12 19.57 12.87
CA CYS A 358 8.53 19.98 12.85
C CYS A 358 9.11 19.87 11.44
N PRO A 359 10.04 20.75 11.05
CA PRO A 359 10.87 20.50 9.87
C PRO A 359 11.63 19.18 10.00
N SER A 360 11.76 18.41 8.91
CA SER A 360 12.47 17.12 8.90
C SER A 360 13.99 17.22 9.11
N LYS A 361 14.54 18.41 9.35
CA LYS A 361 15.98 18.72 9.34
C LYS A 361 16.68 18.50 10.67
#